data_AF-A0A7J8T802-F1
#
_entry.id   AF-A0A7J8T802-F1
#
_cell.length_a   1.000
_cell.length_b   1.000
_cell.length_c   1.000
_cell.angle_alpha   90.00
_cell.angle_beta   90.00
_cell.angle_gamma   90.00
#
_symmetry.space_group_name_H-M   'P 1'
#
loop_
_entity.id
_entity.type
_entity.pdbx_description
1 polymer ?
#
loop_
_entity_poly.entity_id
_entity_poly.type
_entity_poly.pdbx_seq_one_letter_code
_entity_poly.pdbx_strand_id
1 'polypeptide(L)'
;MASQDEQQQQQDPRIPKISSAIRVIPNFPKPGIMFQDITTLLLDTKAFSDTIDLFVERYKGQNISVVAGIEARGFIFGPPIALAIGAKFVPLRKPNKLPGEVISEEYSLEYGKDKMEMHVGAVQAGERALIIDDLVATGGTLSAAIRLLERVGVHIVECACVIELSGLKVCGANLIPLLLPYQSQFV
;
A
#
# COMPACT_ATOMS: atom_id res chain seq x y z
N MET A 1 -6.19 35.37 15.95
CA MET A 1 -6.47 34.09 16.63
C MET A 1 -7.46 33.36 15.76
N ALA A 2 -6.95 32.67 14.73
CA ALA A 2 -7.76 31.89 13.79
C ALA A 2 -7.82 30.46 14.31
N SER A 3 -9.03 29.94 14.43
CA SER A 3 -9.40 28.63 14.97
C SER A 3 -8.91 27.48 14.10
N GLN A 4 -8.59 26.35 14.74
CA GLN A 4 -7.89 25.19 14.21
C GLN A 4 -8.68 24.30 13.22
N ASP A 5 -9.68 24.83 12.51
CA ASP A 5 -10.66 24.03 11.74
C ASP A 5 -10.72 24.33 10.23
N GLU A 6 -9.66 24.90 9.62
CA GLU A 6 -9.64 25.24 8.18
C GLU A 6 -8.86 24.28 7.27
N GLN A 7 -8.52 23.06 7.72
CA GLN A 7 -7.94 22.03 6.84
C GLN A 7 -8.96 20.97 6.41
N GLN A 8 -10.07 21.39 5.81
CA GLN A 8 -10.79 20.51 4.89
C GLN A 8 -9.97 20.46 3.59
N GLN A 9 -9.10 19.45 3.46
CA GLN A 9 -8.45 19.12 2.19
C GLN A 9 -9.53 18.95 1.13
N GLN A 10 -9.59 19.88 0.19
CA GLN A 10 -10.46 19.77 -0.97
C GLN A 10 -10.02 18.52 -1.74
N GLN A 11 -10.80 17.46 -1.62
CA GLN A 11 -10.45 16.14 -2.11
C GLN A 11 -10.20 16.19 -3.63
N ASP A 12 -9.08 15.65 -4.10
CA ASP A 12 -8.69 15.70 -5.50
C ASP A 12 -9.84 15.18 -6.40
N PRO A 13 -10.22 15.92 -7.47
CA PRO A 13 -11.38 15.59 -8.29
C PRO A 13 -11.27 14.24 -9.03
N ARG A 14 -10.08 13.63 -9.09
CA ARG A 14 -9.87 12.28 -9.63
C ARG A 14 -10.35 11.19 -8.67
N ILE A 15 -10.34 11.44 -7.36
CA ILE A 15 -10.65 10.43 -6.33
C ILE A 15 -12.04 9.80 -6.51
N PRO A 16 -13.14 10.57 -6.74
CA PRO A 16 -14.45 9.97 -6.98
C PRO A 16 -14.48 9.03 -8.20
N LYS A 17 -13.75 9.37 -9.27
CA LYS A 17 -13.67 8.53 -10.48
C LYS A 17 -12.93 7.23 -10.21
N ILE A 18 -11.77 7.31 -9.56
CA ILE A 18 -10.98 6.15 -9.14
C ILE A 18 -11.82 5.23 -8.24
N SER A 19 -12.50 5.78 -7.24
CA SER A 19 -13.37 5.03 -6.35
C SER A 19 -14.50 4.34 -7.11
N SER A 20 -15.13 5.01 -8.07
CA SER A 20 -16.23 4.44 -8.87
C SER A 20 -15.78 3.34 -9.83
N ALA A 21 -14.50 3.30 -10.19
CA ALA A 21 -13.93 2.28 -11.06
C ALA A 21 -13.62 0.96 -10.34
N ILE A 22 -13.67 0.93 -9.00
CA ILE A 22 -13.47 -0.28 -8.19
C ILE A 22 -14.81 -0.99 -8.01
N ARG A 23 -14.88 -2.26 -8.41
CA ARG A 23 -16.08 -3.08 -8.24
C ARG A 23 -16.13 -3.65 -6.83
N VAL A 24 -17.31 -3.64 -6.22
CA VAL A 24 -17.55 -4.34 -4.95
C VAL A 24 -18.23 -5.67 -5.21
N ILE A 25 -17.63 -6.76 -4.72
CA ILE A 25 -18.19 -8.11 -4.81
C ILE A 25 -18.65 -8.56 -3.41
N PRO A 26 -19.95 -8.74 -3.17
CA PRO A 26 -20.45 -9.18 -1.87
C PRO A 26 -20.13 -10.66 -1.62
N ASN A 27 -19.97 -11.01 -0.35
CA ASN A 27 -19.80 -12.39 0.15
C ASN A 27 -18.57 -13.13 -0.39
N PHE A 28 -17.48 -12.41 -0.65
CA PHE A 28 -16.20 -12.98 -1.05
C PHE A 28 -15.05 -12.52 -0.13
N PRO A 29 -14.12 -13.41 0.25
CA PRO A 29 -14.06 -14.85 -0.05
C PRO A 29 -15.02 -15.69 0.81
N LYS A 30 -15.73 -15.06 1.76
CA LYS A 30 -16.69 -15.70 2.67
C LYS A 30 -17.92 -14.80 2.83
N PRO A 31 -19.08 -15.35 3.25
CA PRO A 31 -20.28 -14.56 3.55
C PRO A 31 -19.98 -13.42 4.54
N GLY A 32 -20.59 -12.26 4.30
CA GLY A 32 -20.45 -11.06 5.14
C GLY A 32 -19.28 -10.13 4.78
N ILE A 33 -18.42 -10.48 3.82
CA ILE A 33 -17.31 -9.64 3.38
C ILE A 33 -17.64 -8.91 2.07
N MET A 34 -17.39 -7.60 2.02
CA MET A 34 -17.49 -6.78 0.81
C MET A 34 -16.10 -6.67 0.17
N PHE A 35 -15.83 -7.49 -0.84
CA PHE A 35 -14.53 -7.54 -1.48
C PHE A 35 -14.35 -6.38 -2.46
N GLN A 36 -13.26 -5.63 -2.31
CA GLN A 36 -12.88 -4.54 -3.19
C GLN A 36 -12.05 -5.09 -4.36
N ASP A 37 -12.71 -5.31 -5.49
CA ASP A 37 -12.11 -5.84 -6.70
C ASP A 37 -11.53 -4.71 -7.57
N ILE A 38 -10.22 -4.50 -7.43
CA ILE A 38 -9.48 -3.50 -8.21
C ILE A 38 -9.36 -3.84 -9.69
N THR A 39 -9.72 -5.04 -10.16
CA THR A 39 -9.47 -5.41 -11.56
C THR A 39 -10.21 -4.51 -12.55
N THR A 40 -11.38 -4.00 -12.19
CA THR A 40 -12.12 -3.03 -13.02
C THR A 40 -11.43 -1.65 -13.05
N LEU A 41 -10.77 -1.24 -11.96
CA LEU A 41 -9.93 -0.04 -11.93
C LEU A 41 -8.76 -0.18 -12.90
N LEU A 42 -8.14 -1.37 -12.97
CA LEU A 42 -7.01 -1.63 -13.87
C LEU A 42 -7.42 -1.64 -15.35
N LEU A 43 -8.68 -1.99 -15.66
CA LEU A 43 -9.22 -1.98 -17.02
C LEU A 43 -9.63 -0.57 -17.48
N ASP A 44 -9.95 0.32 -16.54
CA ASP A 44 -10.14 1.75 -16.83
C ASP A 44 -8.78 2.44 -16.90
N THR A 45 -8.26 2.55 -18.13
CA THR A 45 -6.94 3.16 -18.39
C THR A 45 -6.78 4.56 -17.78
N LYS A 46 -7.85 5.36 -17.71
CA LYS A 46 -7.80 6.71 -17.16
C LYS A 46 -7.74 6.65 -15.65
N ALA A 47 -8.59 5.86 -15.01
CA ALA A 47 -8.60 5.72 -13.56
C ALA A 47 -7.31 5.06 -13.04
N PHE A 48 -6.75 4.08 -13.77
CA PHE A 48 -5.46 3.50 -13.43
C PHE A 48 -4.31 4.50 -13.55
N SER A 49 -4.23 5.26 -14.65
CA SER A 49 -3.23 6.34 -14.81
C SER A 49 -3.37 7.37 -13.69
N ASP A 50 -4.58 7.87 -13.45
CA ASP A 50 -4.85 8.87 -12.42
C ASP A 50 -4.46 8.36 -11.01
N THR A 51 -4.63 7.06 -10.74
CA THR A 51 -4.19 6.41 -9.49
C THR A 51 -2.68 6.47 -9.32
N ILE A 52 -1.92 6.11 -10.36
CA ILE A 52 -0.46 6.17 -10.34
C ILE A 52 0.01 7.62 -10.22
N ASP A 53 -0.58 8.53 -11.01
CA ASP A 53 -0.22 9.94 -11.04
C ASP A 53 -0.36 10.58 -9.65
N LEU A 54 -1.43 10.28 -8.91
CA LEU A 54 -1.61 10.78 -7.55
C LEU A 54 -0.49 10.33 -6.59
N PHE A 55 -0.06 9.07 -6.66
CA PHE A 55 1.07 8.61 -5.86
C PHE A 55 2.38 9.26 -6.29
N VAL A 56 2.60 9.38 -7.61
CA VAL A 56 3.82 10.01 -8.14
C VAL A 56 3.89 11.47 -7.73
N GLU A 57 2.83 12.24 -7.91
CA GLU A 57 2.72 13.64 -7.50
C GLU A 57 3.01 13.82 -6.01
N ARG A 58 2.49 12.91 -5.18
CA ARG A 58 2.75 12.90 -3.74
C ARG A 58 4.24 12.70 -3.45
N TYR A 59 4.87 11.68 -4.02
CA TYR A 59 6.20 11.21 -3.59
C TYR A 59 7.38 11.75 -4.39
N LYS A 60 7.14 12.38 -5.54
CA LYS A 60 8.20 12.97 -6.37
C LYS A 60 8.94 14.05 -5.58
N GLY A 61 10.27 13.94 -5.56
CA GLY A 61 11.13 14.87 -4.81
C GLY A 61 11.22 14.61 -3.30
N GLN A 62 10.60 13.56 -2.76
CA GLN A 62 10.69 13.22 -1.33
C GLN A 62 11.94 12.41 -0.95
N ASN A 63 12.91 12.28 -1.86
CA ASN A 63 14.14 11.49 -1.69
C ASN A 63 13.86 10.03 -1.28
N ILE A 64 12.83 9.41 -1.86
CA ILE A 64 12.56 7.97 -1.72
C ILE A 64 13.44 7.25 -2.74
N SER A 65 14.28 6.33 -2.27
CA SER A 65 15.16 5.53 -3.12
C SER A 65 14.66 4.09 -3.33
N VAL A 66 13.70 3.65 -2.51
CA VAL A 66 13.12 2.30 -2.52
C VAL A 66 11.60 2.38 -2.58
N VAL A 67 10.99 1.63 -3.49
CA VAL A 67 9.56 1.30 -3.42
C VAL A 67 9.45 -0.20 -3.21
N ALA A 68 8.95 -0.60 -2.04
CA ALA A 68 8.72 -1.99 -1.68
C ALA A 68 7.26 -2.36 -1.93
N GLY A 69 7.00 -3.25 -2.88
CA GLY A 69 5.65 -3.75 -3.14
C GLY A 69 5.35 -5.00 -2.33
N ILE A 70 4.13 -5.15 -1.83
CA ILE A 70 3.68 -6.39 -1.21
C ILE A 70 3.03 -7.29 -2.26
N GLU A 71 3.39 -8.57 -2.27
CA GLU A 71 2.82 -9.53 -3.20
C GLU A 71 1.31 -9.73 -2.97
N ALA A 72 0.50 -9.88 -4.02
CA ALA A 72 0.82 -9.69 -5.44
C ALA A 72 0.36 -8.34 -5.96
N ARG A 73 -0.67 -7.76 -5.34
CA ARG A 73 -1.38 -6.60 -5.89
C ARG A 73 -0.60 -5.30 -5.66
N GLY A 74 0.22 -5.22 -4.63
CA GLY A 74 1.24 -4.17 -4.52
C GLY A 74 2.23 -4.14 -5.69
N PHE A 75 2.40 -5.24 -6.45
CA PHE A 75 3.26 -5.26 -7.65
C PHE A 75 2.61 -4.63 -8.88
N ILE A 76 1.31 -4.33 -8.81
CA ILE A 76 0.59 -3.66 -9.89
C ILE A 76 0.87 -2.15 -9.83
N PHE A 77 0.96 -1.59 -8.62
CA PHE A 77 1.13 -0.16 -8.39
C PHE A 77 2.58 0.22 -8.06
N GLY A 78 3.31 -0.64 -7.35
CA GLY A 78 4.67 -0.34 -6.89
C GLY A 78 5.68 -0.05 -8.02
N PRO A 79 5.84 -0.93 -9.04
CA PRO A 79 6.77 -0.70 -10.14
C PRO A 79 6.54 0.59 -10.94
N PRO A 80 5.31 0.94 -11.40
CA PRO A 80 5.12 2.20 -12.12
C PRO A 80 5.42 3.43 -11.25
N ILE A 81 5.10 3.40 -9.96
CA ILE A 81 5.48 4.47 -9.01
C ILE A 81 7.00 4.57 -8.89
N ALA A 82 7.68 3.44 -8.66
CA ALA A 82 9.14 3.38 -8.51
C ALA A 82 9.86 3.97 -9.72
N LEU A 83 9.44 3.55 -10.92
CA LEU A 83 9.99 4.04 -12.18
C LEU A 83 9.82 5.56 -12.31
N ALA A 84 8.62 6.07 -12.01
CA ALA A 84 8.29 7.48 -12.18
C ALA A 84 9.00 8.42 -11.18
N ILE A 85 9.31 7.94 -9.97
CA ILE A 85 10.04 8.73 -8.95
C ILE A 85 11.55 8.50 -8.97
N GLY A 86 12.05 7.59 -9.80
CA GLY A 86 13.50 7.27 -9.89
C GLY A 86 14.02 6.40 -8.75
N ALA A 87 13.17 5.53 -8.19
CA ALA A 87 13.51 4.58 -7.13
C ALA A 87 13.67 3.15 -7.67
N LYS A 88 14.39 2.30 -6.94
CA LYS A 88 14.37 0.86 -7.23
C LYS A 88 13.09 0.23 -6.69
N PHE A 89 12.60 -0.79 -7.39
CA PHE A 89 11.48 -1.59 -6.90
C PHE A 89 12.00 -2.85 -6.19
N VAL A 90 11.46 -3.14 -5.00
CA VAL A 90 11.80 -4.31 -4.20
C VAL A 90 10.54 -5.16 -3.96
N PRO A 91 10.49 -6.41 -4.46
CA PRO A 91 9.36 -7.28 -4.21
C PRO A 91 9.43 -7.91 -2.81
N LEU A 92 8.37 -7.73 -2.02
CA LEU A 92 8.15 -8.45 -0.77
C LEU A 92 7.21 -9.61 -1.03
N ARG A 93 7.67 -10.84 -0.79
CA ARG A 93 6.97 -12.05 -1.26
C ARG A 93 6.62 -13.00 -0.13
N LYS A 94 5.68 -13.90 -0.42
CA LYS A 94 5.44 -15.07 0.42
C LYS A 94 6.62 -16.06 0.37
N PRO A 95 6.73 -17.00 1.32
CA PRO A 95 7.87 -17.88 1.41
C PRO A 95 8.07 -18.74 0.16
N ASN A 96 9.34 -19.00 -0.18
CA ASN A 96 9.75 -19.85 -1.30
C ASN A 96 9.42 -19.29 -2.69
N LYS A 97 9.15 -17.98 -2.81
CA LYS A 97 8.92 -17.30 -4.10
C LYS A 97 10.14 -16.53 -4.63
N LEU A 98 11.08 -16.18 -3.76
CA LEU A 98 12.33 -15.52 -4.13
C LEU A 98 13.46 -16.57 -4.20
N PRO A 99 14.23 -16.64 -5.30
CA PRO A 99 15.35 -17.58 -5.40
C PRO A 99 16.56 -17.07 -4.60
N GLY A 100 17.32 -17.93 -3.93
CA GLY A 100 18.55 -17.51 -3.23
C GLY A 100 18.31 -17.01 -1.80
N GLU A 101 19.23 -16.22 -1.26
CA GLU A 101 19.23 -15.83 0.15
C GLU A 101 18.20 -14.74 0.47
N VAL A 102 17.41 -14.96 1.51
CA VAL A 102 16.33 -14.08 1.94
C VAL A 102 16.39 -13.81 3.44
N ILE A 103 15.96 -12.62 3.84
CA ILE A 103 15.50 -12.33 5.20
C ILE A 103 14.00 -12.40 5.26
N SER A 104 13.48 -12.63 6.47
CA SER A 104 12.06 -12.88 6.63
C SER A 104 11.47 -12.39 7.93
N GLU A 105 10.18 -12.05 7.88
CA GLU A 105 9.38 -11.59 9.00
C GLU A 105 8.07 -12.38 9.12
N GLU A 106 7.81 -12.94 10.29
CA GLU A 106 6.53 -13.61 10.59
C GLU A 106 5.48 -12.59 11.05
N TYR A 107 4.22 -12.87 10.74
CA TYR A 107 3.08 -12.10 11.24
C TYR A 107 1.85 -12.99 11.47
N SER A 108 1.04 -12.59 12.45
CA SER A 108 -0.18 -13.31 12.81
C SER A 108 -1.33 -12.95 11.88
N LEU A 109 -2.10 -13.96 11.52
CA LEU A 109 -3.42 -13.82 10.90
C LEU A 109 -4.50 -14.14 11.95
N GLU A 110 -5.77 -13.91 11.62
CA GLU A 110 -6.90 -14.30 12.48
C GLU A 110 -6.88 -15.80 12.79
N TYR A 111 -6.46 -16.61 11.81
CA TYR A 111 -6.27 -18.06 11.97
C TYR A 111 -4.89 -18.45 11.42
N GLY A 112 -3.87 -18.37 12.28
CA GLY A 112 -2.52 -18.87 12.00
C GLY A 112 -1.46 -17.80 11.88
N LYS A 113 -0.33 -18.16 11.28
CA LYS A 113 0.79 -17.26 10.98
C LYS A 113 1.10 -17.34 9.50
N ASP A 114 1.57 -16.22 8.95
CA ASP A 114 2.15 -16.16 7.62
C ASP A 114 3.50 -15.45 7.72
N LYS A 115 4.24 -15.43 6.62
CA LYS A 115 5.63 -14.95 6.60
C LYS A 115 5.89 -14.18 5.31
N MET A 116 6.68 -13.12 5.42
CA MET A 116 7.09 -12.29 4.31
C MET A 116 8.61 -12.36 4.15
N GLU A 117 9.07 -12.38 2.91
CA GLU A 117 10.48 -12.52 2.53
C GLU A 117 10.93 -11.39 1.59
N MET A 118 12.19 -11.01 1.74
CA MET A 118 12.92 -10.08 0.88
C MET A 118 14.34 -10.61 0.70
N HIS A 119 14.91 -10.44 -0.50
CA HIS A 119 16.31 -10.80 -0.74
C HIS A 119 17.28 -10.05 0.18
N VAL A 120 18.29 -10.76 0.67
CA VAL A 120 19.44 -10.12 1.32
C VAL A 120 20.11 -9.15 0.33
N GLY A 121 20.41 -7.93 0.78
CA GLY A 121 21.05 -6.90 -0.05
C GLY A 121 20.13 -6.16 -1.04
N ALA A 122 18.83 -6.48 -1.10
CA ALA A 122 17.87 -5.74 -1.92
C ALA A 122 17.77 -4.25 -1.50
N VAL A 123 17.97 -4.00 -0.20
CA VAL A 123 17.99 -2.67 0.42
C VAL A 123 19.24 -2.51 1.29
N GLN A 124 19.60 -1.26 1.58
CA GLN A 124 20.74 -0.87 2.40
C GLN A 124 20.30 0.06 3.54
N ALA A 125 21.06 0.04 4.63
CA ALA A 125 20.82 0.95 5.76
C ALA A 125 20.87 2.42 5.32
N GLY A 126 19.97 3.23 5.86
CA GLY A 126 19.83 4.65 5.53
C GLY A 126 19.01 4.95 4.27
N GLU A 127 18.66 3.95 3.46
CA GLU A 127 17.72 4.14 2.35
C GLU A 127 16.34 4.57 2.86
N ARG A 128 15.61 5.30 2.01
CA ARG A 128 14.26 5.79 2.32
C ARG A 128 13.26 5.02 1.47
N ALA A 129 12.33 4.32 2.13
CA ALA A 129 11.41 3.42 1.48
C ALA A 129 9.95 3.85 1.57
N LEU A 130 9.23 3.61 0.48
CA LEU A 130 7.79 3.65 0.38
C LEU A 130 7.27 2.21 0.27
N ILE A 131 6.33 1.81 1.12
CA ILE A 131 5.69 0.49 1.04
C ILE A 131 4.35 0.64 0.31
N ILE A 132 4.11 -0.18 -0.71
CA ILE A 132 2.91 -0.12 -1.55
C ILE A 132 2.14 -1.45 -1.48
N ASP A 133 0.83 -1.34 -1.25
CA ASP A 133 -0.14 -2.43 -1.44
C ASP A 133 -1.43 -1.88 -2.09
N ASP A 134 -2.33 -2.76 -2.52
CA ASP A 134 -3.61 -2.29 -3.06
C ASP A 134 -4.59 -1.87 -1.96
N LEU A 135 -4.65 -2.64 -0.87
CA LEU A 135 -5.65 -2.44 0.18
C LEU A 135 -5.09 -2.75 1.57
N VAL A 136 -5.49 -1.95 2.55
CA VAL A 136 -5.25 -2.21 3.98
C VAL A 136 -6.55 -2.61 4.69
N ALA A 137 -6.51 -3.74 5.41
CA ALA A 137 -7.65 -4.31 6.16
C ALA A 137 -7.41 -4.46 7.67
N THR A 138 -6.27 -5.02 8.09
CA THR A 138 -5.87 -5.07 9.52
C THR A 138 -4.52 -4.42 9.77
N GLY A 139 -3.78 -4.07 8.72
CA GLY A 139 -2.43 -3.53 8.80
C GLY A 139 -1.33 -4.56 9.15
N GLY A 140 -1.67 -5.83 9.38
CA GLY A 140 -0.70 -6.86 9.77
C GLY A 140 0.41 -7.06 8.74
N THR A 141 0.05 -7.15 7.47
CA THR A 141 1.00 -7.31 6.35
C THR A 141 1.92 -6.09 6.20
N LEU A 142 1.37 -4.88 6.30
CA LEU A 142 2.15 -3.63 6.27
C LEU A 142 3.11 -3.55 7.46
N SER A 143 2.65 -3.94 8.65
CA SER A 143 3.49 -3.95 9.85
C SER A 143 4.65 -4.95 9.72
N ALA A 144 4.42 -6.11 9.08
CA ALA A 144 5.47 -7.07 8.79
C ALA A 144 6.49 -6.51 7.78
N ALA A 145 6.02 -5.83 6.74
CA ALA A 145 6.88 -5.16 5.77
C ALA A 145 7.75 -4.09 6.44
N ILE A 146 7.17 -3.22 7.28
CA ILE A 146 7.90 -2.21 8.06
C ILE A 146 9.03 -2.86 8.85
N ARG A 147 8.71 -3.84 9.70
CA ARG A 147 9.71 -4.53 10.54
C ARG A 147 10.81 -5.19 9.69
N LEU A 148 10.45 -5.80 8.57
CA LEU A 148 11.40 -6.47 7.68
C LEU A 148 12.44 -5.49 7.10
N LEU A 149 12.00 -4.31 6.65
CA LEU A 149 12.88 -3.28 6.11
C LEU A 149 13.66 -2.55 7.21
N GLU A 150 13.02 -2.22 8.34
CA GLU A 150 13.68 -1.54 9.48
C GLU A 150 14.79 -2.39 10.10
N ARG A 151 14.67 -3.72 10.06
CA ARG A 151 15.74 -4.64 10.48
C ARG A 151 17.03 -4.50 9.67
N VAL A 152 16.95 -3.95 8.46
CA VAL A 152 18.11 -3.63 7.60
C VAL A 152 18.55 -2.16 7.79
N GLY A 153 17.88 -1.40 8.65
CA GLY A 153 18.16 0.01 8.90
C GLY A 153 17.57 0.97 7.85
N VAL A 154 16.54 0.53 7.11
CA VAL A 154 15.83 1.38 6.15
C VAL A 154 14.86 2.31 6.90
N HIS A 155 14.75 3.56 6.44
CA HIS A 155 13.79 4.53 6.95
C HIS A 155 12.48 4.43 6.16
N ILE A 156 11.40 4.01 6.82
CA ILE A 156 10.07 3.98 6.20
C ILE A 156 9.50 5.40 6.16
N VAL A 157 9.31 5.93 4.95
CA VAL A 157 8.68 7.23 4.75
C VAL A 157 7.17 7.12 4.95
N GLU A 158 6.55 6.13 4.31
CA GLU A 158 5.11 5.93 4.36
C GLU A 158 4.73 4.51 3.92
N CYS A 159 3.55 4.06 4.38
CA CYS A 159 2.83 2.95 3.78
C CYS A 159 1.63 3.50 3.03
N ALA A 160 1.55 3.22 1.72
CA ALA A 160 0.48 3.72 0.86
C ALA A 160 -0.35 2.58 0.27
N CYS A 161 -1.66 2.76 0.30
CA CYS A 161 -2.63 1.84 -0.28
C CYS A 161 -3.61 2.57 -1.17
N VAL A 162 -4.14 1.90 -2.19
CA VAL A 162 -5.22 2.46 -3.01
C VAL A 162 -6.49 2.58 -2.16
N ILE A 163 -6.79 1.57 -1.35
CA ILE A 163 -8.04 1.47 -0.58
C ILE A 163 -7.75 1.29 0.92
N GLU A 164 -8.45 2.06 1.77
CA GLU A 164 -8.55 1.78 3.21
C GLU A 164 -9.95 1.25 3.56
N LEU A 165 -9.99 0.09 4.22
CA LEU A 165 -11.18 -0.36 4.94
C LEU A 165 -11.12 0.26 6.34
N SER A 166 -12.04 1.20 6.60
CA SER A 166 -12.18 2.05 7.79
C SER A 166 -11.62 1.53 9.12
N GLY A 167 -10.89 2.40 9.84
CA GLY A 167 -10.70 2.29 11.30
C GLY A 167 -9.35 1.74 11.80
N LEU A 168 -8.27 1.89 11.03
CA LEU A 168 -6.99 1.24 11.34
C LEU A 168 -5.89 2.21 11.75
N LYS A 169 -5.01 1.74 12.64
CA LYS A 169 -3.71 2.35 12.94
C LYS A 169 -2.62 1.35 12.54
N VAL A 170 -1.82 1.67 11.53
CA VAL A 170 -0.58 0.90 11.28
C VAL A 170 0.48 1.38 12.28
N CYS A 171 1.09 0.44 12.99
CA CYS A 171 2.17 0.75 13.93
C CYS A 171 3.49 0.93 13.17
N GLY A 172 4.21 2.03 13.43
CA GLY A 172 5.58 2.24 12.94
C GLY A 172 5.72 3.05 11.65
N ALA A 173 4.63 3.45 11.00
CA ALA A 173 4.67 4.37 9.86
C ALA A 173 3.36 5.16 9.75
N ASN A 174 3.39 6.30 9.04
CA ASN A 174 2.15 6.96 8.60
C ASN A 174 1.46 6.04 7.57
N LEU A 175 0.19 5.73 7.80
CA LEU A 175 -0.68 5.09 6.81
C LEU A 175 -1.47 6.18 6.12
N ILE A 176 -1.33 6.29 4.80
CA ILE A 176 -2.10 7.25 4.01
C ILE A 176 -2.72 6.51 2.83
N PRO A 177 -4.04 6.29 2.85
CA PRO A 177 -4.70 5.71 1.70
C PRO A 177 -4.96 6.79 0.65
N LEU A 178 -5.03 6.35 -0.60
CA LEU A 178 -5.45 7.21 -1.70
C LEU A 178 -6.96 7.50 -1.64
N LEU A 179 -7.73 6.48 -1.29
CA LEU A 179 -9.17 6.59 -1.07
C LEU A 179 -9.46 6.64 0.44
N LEU A 180 -10.24 7.64 0.87
CA LEU A 180 -10.72 7.77 2.25
C LEU A 180 -11.47 6.51 2.70
N PRO A 181 -11.54 6.24 4.02
CA PRO A 181 -12.19 5.04 4.56
C PRO A 181 -13.59 4.86 3.95
N TYR A 182 -13.82 3.71 3.31
CA TYR A 182 -15.17 3.33 2.88
C TYR A 182 -16.01 3.14 4.14
N GLN A 183 -16.71 4.19 4.55
CA GLN A 183 -17.79 4.10 5.51
C GLN A 183 -18.82 3.21 4.85
N SER A 184 -18.96 1.99 5.35
CA SER A 184 -20.05 1.12 4.97
C SER A 184 -21.33 1.83 5.37
N GLN A 185 -21.92 2.61 4.47
CA GLN A 185 -23.30 3.05 4.58
C GLN A 185 -24.16 1.80 4.40
N PHE A 186 -24.27 1.01 5.46
CA PHE A 186 -25.49 0.25 5.72
C PHE A 186 -26.41 1.15 6.54
N VAL A 187 -27.65 1.18 6.08
CA VAL A 187 -28.84 1.84 6.61
C VAL A 187 -28.98 1.72 8.12
#